data_AF-X0W8T2-F1
#
_entry.id   AF-X0W8T2-F1
#
_cell.length_a   1.000
_cell.length_b   1.000
_cell.length_c   1.000
_cell.angle_alpha   90.00
_cell.angle_beta   90.00
_cell.angle_gamma   90.00
#
_symmetry.space_group_name_H-M   'P 1'
#
loop_
_entity.id
_entity.type
_entity.pdbx_description
1 polymer ?
#
loop_
_entity_poly.entity_id
_entity_poly.type
_entity_poly.pdbx_seq_one_letter_code
_entity_poly.pdbx_strand_id
1 'polypeptide(L)' 'MAESKNKVVLTKPIFDNNPIALQVLGVCSALAVTSKLETSVVMSISVIVV' A
#
# COMPACT_ATOMS: atom_id res chain seq x y z
N MET A 1 30.91 5.23 6.69
CA MET A 1 29.97 6.37 6.66
C MET A 1 28.77 6.04 7.55
N ALA A 2 28.60 6.81 8.63
CA ALA A 2 27.52 6.66 9.60
C ALA A 2 26.39 7.64 9.23
N GLU A 3 25.49 7.25 8.35
CA GLU A 3 24.30 8.05 8.07
C GLU A 3 23.06 7.15 8.01
N SER A 4 22.09 7.46 8.88
CA SER A 4 20.68 7.05 8.79
C SER A 4 20.25 5.63 9.21
N LYS A 5 21.04 4.88 10.00
CA LYS A 5 20.50 3.63 10.62
C LYS A 5 19.28 3.89 11.51
N ASN A 6 19.20 5.07 12.15
CA ASN A 6 18.11 5.47 13.05
C ASN A 6 16.74 5.62 12.35
N LYS A 7 16.70 6.09 11.09
CA LYS A 7 15.45 6.29 10.36
C LYS A 7 14.78 4.96 10.01
N VAL A 8 15.60 3.95 9.70
CA VAL A 8 15.13 2.60 9.37
C VAL A 8 14.56 1.89 10.61
N VAL A 9 15.09 2.13 11.81
CA VAL A 9 14.54 1.54 13.05
C VAL A 9 13.24 2.22 13.50
N LEU A 10 13.00 3.47 13.07
CA LEU A 10 11.77 4.21 13.37
C LEU A 10 10.65 3.95 12.35
N THR A 11 10.96 3.80 11.06
CA THR A 11 9.92 3.56 10.03
C THR A 11 9.48 2.09 9.95
N LYS A 12 10.36 1.14 10.27
CA LYS A 12 10.04 -0.30 10.31
C LYS A 12 8.92 -0.68 11.30
N PRO A 13 8.90 -0.19 12.55
CA PRO A 13 7.82 -0.54 13.46
C PRO A 13 6.49 0.11 13.09
N ILE A 14 6.51 1.29 12.47
CA ILE A 14 5.28 2.00 12.06
C ILE A 14 4.59 1.37 10.85
N PHE A 15 5.34 0.87 9.86
CA PHE A 15 4.74 0.23 8.68
C PHE A 15 4.60 -1.30 8.81
N ASP A 16 5.58 -2.00 9.40
CA ASP A 16 5.58 -3.47 9.48
C ASP A 16 5.11 -4.03 10.83
N ASN A 17 5.19 -3.27 11.93
CA ASN A 17 4.84 -3.77 13.27
C ASN A 17 3.57 -3.12 13.85
N ASN A 18 2.89 -2.25 13.10
CA ASN A 18 1.60 -1.69 13.46
C ASN A 18 0.51 -2.20 12.51
N PRO A 19 -0.36 -3.14 12.93
CA PRO A 19 -1.39 -3.71 12.07
C PRO A 19 -2.38 -2.68 11.52
N ILE A 20 -2.55 -1.53 12.20
CA ILE A 20 -3.43 -0.44 11.75
C ILE A 20 -2.90 0.22 10.47
N ALA A 21 -1.57 0.33 10.30
CA ALA A 21 -0.98 0.98 9.12
C ALA A 21 -1.20 0.14 7.85
N LEU A 22 -0.99 -1.17 7.93
CA LEU A 22 -1.30 -2.11 6.85
C LEU A 22 -2.81 -2.13 6.53
N GLN A 23 -3.66 -2.03 7.56
CA GLN A 23 -5.11 -1.98 7.38
C GLN A 23 -5.56 -0.72 6.63
N VAL A 24 -4.98 0.45 6.95
CA VAL A 24 -5.30 1.73 6.28
C VAL A 24 -4.82 1.75 4.82
N LEU A 25 -3.65 1.16 4.54
CA LEU A 25 -3.18 1.02 3.17
C LEU A 25 -4.14 0.13 2.35
N GLY A 26 -4.59 -0.97 2.95
CA GLY A 26 -5.55 -1.89 2.34
C GLY A 26 -6.93 -1.26 2.10
N VAL A 27 -7.49 -0.55 3.10
CA VAL A 27 -8.81 0.10 2.96
C VAL A 27 -8.77 1.23 1.94
N CYS A 28 -7.70 2.02 1.90
CA CYS A 28 -7.52 3.09 0.91
C CYS A 28 -7.56 2.55 -0.53
N SER A 29 -6.78 1.50 -0.80
CA SER A 29 -6.78 0.86 -2.12
C SER A 29 -8.14 0.23 -2.45
N ALA A 30 -8.77 -0.48 -1.50
CA ALA A 30 -10.07 -1.11 -1.71
C ALA A 30 -11.18 -0.07 -1.99
N LEU A 31 -11.24 1.02 -1.23
CA LEU A 31 -12.23 2.09 -1.43
C LEU A 31 -12.00 2.82 -2.76
N ALA A 32 -10.74 3.01 -3.17
CA ALA A 32 -10.40 3.65 -4.44
C ALA A 32 -10.86 2.84 -5.67
N VAL A 33 -10.77 1.51 -5.64
CA VAL A 33 -11.24 0.67 -6.77
C VAL A 33 -12.72 0.33 -6.72
N THR A 34 -13.44 0.63 -5.64
CA THR A 34 -14.87 0.27 -5.47
C THR A 34 -15.83 1.26 -6.14
N SER A 35 -15.39 2.47 -6.52
CA SER A 35 -16.29 3.49 -7.07
C SER A 35 -16.94 3.10 -8.41
N LYS A 36 -16.30 2.25 -9.23
CA LYS A 36 -16.82 1.74 -10.50
C LYS A 36 -16.28 0.35 -10.80
N LEU A 37 -17.19 -0.61 -10.94
CA LEU A 37 -16.84 -2.01 -11.21
C LEU A 37 -16.14 -2.16 -12.57
N GLU A 38 -16.56 -1.39 -13.58
CA GLU A 38 -15.90 -1.32 -14.89
C GLU A 38 -14.42 -0.88 -14.78
N THR A 39 -14.11 0.12 -13.94
CA THR A 39 -12.73 0.61 -13.79
C THR A 39 -11.81 -0.39 -13.10
N SER A 40 -12.34 -1.18 -12.15
CA SER A 40 -11.58 -2.24 -11.49
C SER A 40 -11.19 -3.36 -12.45
N VAL A 41 -12.11 -3.75 -13.34
CA VAL A 41 -11.87 -4.76 -14.37
C VAL A 41 -10.82 -4.29 -15.38
N VAL A 42 -10.93 -3.04 -15.86
CA VAL A 42 -9.95 -2.47 -16.80
C VAL A 42 -8.56 -2.38 -16.17
N MET A 43 -8.44 -1.91 -14.92
CA MET A 43 -7.16 -1.89 -14.20
C MET A 43 -6.53 -3.28 -14.08
N SER A 44 -7.33 -4.30 -13.77
CA SER A 44 -6.85 -5.68 -13.60
C SER A 44 -6.32 -6.25 -14.92
N ILE A 45 -7.04 -6.03 -16.02
CA ILE A 45 -6.62 -6.45 -17.37
C ILE A 45 -5.34 -5.71 -17.77
N SER A 46 -5.25 -4.41 -17.48
CA SER A 46 -4.05 -3.60 -17.77
C SER A 46 -2.79 -4.11 -17.08
N VAL A 47 -2.87 -4.61 -15.85
CA VAL A 47 -1.70 -5.15 -15.12
C VAL A 47 -1.29 -6.55 -15.62
N ILE A 48 -2.23 -7.34 -16.16
CA ILE A 48 -1.93 -8.68 -16.68
C ILE A 48 -1.27 -8.64 -18.07
N VAL A 49 -1.59 -7.62 -18.87
CA VAL A 49 -1.16 -7.51 -20.28
C VAL A 49 0.16 -6.74 -20.44
N VAL A 50 0.55 -5.89 -19.46
CA VAL A 50 1.82 -5.15 -19.43
C VAL A 50 2.93 -6.00 -18.83
#